data_AF-A0A3A4RK55-F1
#
_entry.id   AF-A0A3A4RK55-F1
#
_cell.length_a   1.000
_cell.length_b   1.000
_cell.length_c   1.000
_cell.angle_alpha   90.00
_cell.angle_beta   90.00
_cell.angle_gamma   90.00
#
_symmetry.space_group_name_H-M   'P 1'
#
loop_
_entity.id
_entity.type
_entity.pdbx_description
1 polymer ?
#
loop_
_entity_poly.entity_id
_entity_poly.type
_entity_poly.pdbx_seq_one_letter_code
_entity_poly.pdbx_strand_id
1 'polypeptide(L)'
;MKRFFIGIALLCVCALASAQALWRGVPAGASPAEVQALIPEALPAPAELLARDGRALLAIPRFELAGADFAVSFLFERERLASVLLLADAGSAEQARDVAQNLTASLRARYGLELSSKSRKDALTVAIDRQWSYRRTSVRLQVLEGRTVSLRYAVEVPRQSDRL
;
A
#
# COMPACT_ATOMS: atom_id res chain seq x y z
N MET A 1 -54.69 3.05 34.97
CA MET A 1 -53.96 1.79 35.21
C MET A 1 -52.73 1.76 34.32
N LYS A 2 -51.54 1.68 34.94
CA LYS A 2 -50.21 1.55 34.31
C LYS A 2 -50.14 0.31 33.43
N ARG A 3 -49.58 0.41 32.21
CA ARG A 3 -48.70 -0.63 31.63
C ARG A 3 -47.63 0.02 30.74
N PHE A 4 -46.43 0.06 31.30
CA PHE A 4 -45.16 0.26 30.60
C PHE A 4 -45.00 -0.82 29.52
N PHE A 5 -44.56 -0.44 28.32
CA PHE A 5 -43.74 -1.32 27.49
C PHE A 5 -42.53 -0.55 26.97
N ILE A 6 -41.41 -0.90 27.59
CA ILE A 6 -40.03 -0.59 27.25
C ILE A 6 -39.60 -1.57 26.13
N GLY A 7 -38.74 -1.12 25.23
CA GLY A 7 -37.85 -2.00 24.44
C GLY A 7 -37.93 -1.72 22.94
N ILE A 8 -36.84 -1.65 22.16
CA ILE A 8 -35.44 -2.02 22.36
C ILE A 8 -34.63 -1.02 21.51
N ALA A 9 -33.68 -0.32 22.12
CA ALA A 9 -32.68 0.43 21.35
C ALA A 9 -31.75 -0.58 20.68
N LEU A 10 -31.88 -0.73 19.36
CA LEU A 10 -30.97 -1.52 18.55
C LEU A 10 -29.64 -0.74 18.45
N LEU A 11 -28.78 -0.90 19.45
CA LEU A 11 -27.38 -0.50 19.38
C LEU A 11 -26.71 -1.41 18.35
N CYS A 12 -26.69 -0.99 17.09
CA CYS A 12 -25.74 -1.48 16.11
C CYS A 12 -24.34 -1.07 16.58
N VAL A 13 -23.77 -1.88 17.47
CA VAL A 13 -22.33 -1.97 17.65
C VAL A 13 -21.81 -2.56 16.34
N CYS A 14 -21.58 -1.70 15.35
CA CYS A 14 -20.75 -2.05 14.22
C CYS A 14 -19.40 -2.42 14.82
N ALA A 15 -19.14 -3.73 14.85
CA ALA A 15 -17.83 -4.25 15.16
C ALA A 15 -16.84 -3.46 14.30
N LEU A 16 -15.98 -2.66 14.95
CA LEU A 16 -14.72 -2.23 14.37
C LEU A 16 -13.91 -3.51 14.19
N ALA A 17 -14.25 -4.31 13.18
CA ALA A 17 -13.29 -5.16 12.55
C ALA A 17 -12.14 -4.21 12.21
N SER A 18 -11.01 -4.36 12.93
CA SER A 18 -9.81 -3.60 12.66
C SER A 18 -9.33 -4.01 11.26
N ALA A 19 -9.95 -3.43 10.24
CA ALA A 19 -9.58 -3.60 8.86
C ALA A 19 -8.11 -3.18 8.77
N GLN A 20 -7.29 -4.03 8.14
CA GLN A 20 -5.88 -3.77 8.01
C GLN A 20 -5.71 -2.45 7.25
N ALA A 21 -5.12 -1.43 7.87
CA ALA A 21 -4.85 -0.19 7.19
C ALA A 21 -3.65 -0.35 6.23
N LEU A 22 -3.87 -0.02 4.96
CA LEU A 22 -2.82 0.08 3.95
C LEU A 22 -2.22 1.50 3.95
N TRP A 23 -1.95 2.05 2.77
CA TRP A 23 -1.37 3.37 2.61
C TRP A 23 -2.33 4.47 3.12
N ARG A 24 -1.77 5.45 3.83
CA ARG A 24 -2.50 6.57 4.47
C ARG A 24 -3.71 6.17 5.34
N GLY A 25 -3.72 4.94 5.86
CA GLY A 25 -4.80 4.48 6.75
C GLY A 25 -6.03 3.95 6.02
N VAL A 26 -6.00 3.89 4.68
CA VAL A 26 -7.12 3.33 3.89
C VAL A 26 -7.31 1.86 4.26
N PRO A 27 -8.52 1.43 4.67
CA PRO A 27 -8.80 0.04 5.00
C PRO A 27 -8.58 -0.89 3.82
N ALA A 28 -7.89 -2.01 4.05
CA ALA A 28 -7.96 -3.17 3.19
C ALA A 28 -9.42 -3.62 3.07
N GLY A 29 -9.85 -3.97 1.87
CA GLY A 29 -11.24 -4.30 1.57
C GLY A 29 -12.16 -3.11 1.34
N ALA A 30 -11.66 -1.87 1.39
CA ALA A 30 -12.43 -0.70 0.96
C ALA A 30 -12.84 -0.84 -0.53
N SER A 31 -14.07 -0.47 -0.83
CA SER A 31 -14.57 -0.31 -2.21
C SER A 31 -13.95 0.93 -2.87
N PRO A 32 -13.99 1.06 -4.20
CA PRO A 32 -13.49 2.25 -4.88
C PRO A 32 -14.10 3.56 -4.36
N ALA A 33 -15.42 3.56 -4.10
CA ALA A 33 -16.11 4.73 -3.56
C ALA A 33 -15.62 5.11 -2.16
N GLU A 34 -15.39 4.12 -1.28
CA GLU A 34 -14.84 4.36 0.07
C GLU A 34 -13.41 4.89 -0.01
N VAL A 35 -12.58 4.37 -0.91
CA VAL A 35 -11.22 4.89 -1.14
C VAL A 35 -11.26 6.34 -1.58
N GLN A 36 -12.13 6.68 -2.54
CA GLN A 36 -12.26 8.04 -3.05
C GLN A 36 -12.82 9.01 -2.00
N ALA A 37 -13.70 8.55 -1.11
CA ALA A 37 -14.19 9.34 0.01
C ALA A 37 -13.08 9.66 1.03
N LEU A 38 -12.14 8.73 1.23
CA LEU A 38 -10.99 8.90 2.13
C LEU A 38 -9.81 9.65 1.50
N ILE A 39 -9.65 9.52 0.18
CA ILE A 39 -8.57 10.08 -0.63
C ILE A 39 -9.20 10.78 -1.84
N PRO A 40 -9.70 12.02 -1.68
CA PRO A 40 -10.41 12.73 -2.75
C PRO A 40 -9.55 12.99 -4.00
N GLU A 41 -8.22 13.00 -3.86
CA GLU A 41 -7.27 13.11 -4.98
C GLU A 41 -7.14 11.82 -5.81
N ALA A 42 -7.69 10.69 -5.35
CA ALA A 42 -7.70 9.44 -6.10
C ALA A 42 -8.80 9.49 -7.19
N LEU A 43 -8.37 9.58 -8.44
CA LEU A 43 -9.24 9.64 -9.61
C LEU A 43 -9.39 8.25 -10.24
N PRO A 44 -10.44 8.01 -11.06
CA PRO A 44 -10.52 6.82 -11.89
C PRO A 44 -9.23 6.62 -12.68
N ALA A 45 -8.73 5.38 -12.68
CA ALA A 45 -7.51 5.05 -13.40
C ALA A 45 -7.67 5.30 -14.90
N PRO A 46 -6.64 5.83 -15.59
CA PRO A 46 -6.67 6.01 -17.02
C PRO A 46 -6.80 4.67 -17.75
N ALA A 47 -7.40 4.67 -18.94
CA ALA A 47 -7.73 3.45 -19.69
C ALA A 47 -6.49 2.59 -19.97
N GLU A 48 -5.33 3.20 -20.17
CA GLU A 48 -4.06 2.53 -20.41
C GLU A 48 -3.58 1.76 -19.16
N LEU A 49 -3.77 2.34 -17.98
CA LEU A 49 -3.42 1.69 -16.72
C LEU A 49 -4.36 0.51 -16.44
N LEU A 50 -5.66 0.67 -16.72
CA LEU A 50 -6.64 -0.41 -16.62
C LEU A 50 -6.36 -1.53 -17.62
N ALA A 51 -5.98 -1.21 -18.86
CA ALA A 51 -5.63 -2.20 -19.87
C ALA A 51 -4.36 -2.98 -19.50
N ARG A 52 -3.39 -2.31 -18.85
CA ARG A 52 -2.14 -2.94 -18.40
C ARG A 52 -2.30 -3.74 -17.11
N ASP A 53 -3.06 -3.22 -16.16
CA ASP A 53 -3.30 -3.81 -14.84
C ASP A 53 -4.79 -3.64 -14.50
N GLY A 54 -5.60 -4.60 -14.95
CA GLY A 54 -7.07 -4.60 -14.80
C GLY A 54 -7.61 -4.60 -13.37
N ARG A 55 -6.73 -4.46 -12.38
CA ARG A 55 -7.05 -4.28 -10.96
C ARG A 55 -6.89 -2.85 -10.50
N ALA A 56 -6.13 -2.01 -11.20
CA ALA A 56 -5.88 -0.63 -10.80
C ALA A 56 -7.08 0.25 -11.17
N LEU A 57 -8.07 0.37 -10.27
CA LEU A 57 -9.31 1.11 -10.56
C LEU A 57 -9.20 2.61 -10.24
N LEU A 58 -8.33 2.99 -9.31
CA LEU A 58 -8.07 4.38 -8.94
C LEU A 58 -6.58 4.68 -9.00
N ALA A 59 -6.24 5.93 -9.30
CA ALA A 59 -4.87 6.40 -9.35
C ALA A 59 -4.73 7.85 -8.88
N ILE A 60 -3.53 8.18 -8.39
CA ILE A 60 -3.06 9.55 -8.22
C ILE A 60 -1.86 9.70 -9.17
N PRO A 61 -1.97 10.46 -10.27
CA PRO A 61 -0.92 10.53 -11.28
C PRO A 61 0.42 11.05 -10.75
N ARG A 62 0.36 11.96 -9.77
CA ARG A 62 1.53 12.60 -9.16
C ARG A 62 1.30 12.82 -7.68
N PHE A 63 2.16 12.23 -6.86
CA PHE A 63 2.19 12.39 -5.41
C PHE A 63 3.64 12.56 -4.95
N GLU A 64 3.96 13.70 -4.34
CA GLU A 64 5.30 13.97 -3.85
C GLU A 64 5.58 13.19 -2.56
N LEU A 65 6.65 12.38 -2.58
CA LEU A 65 7.09 11.61 -1.42
C LEU A 65 8.61 11.46 -1.45
N ALA A 66 9.27 11.75 -0.32
CA ALA A 66 10.72 11.60 -0.17
C ALA A 66 11.55 12.31 -1.26
N GLY A 67 11.06 13.45 -1.75
CA GLY A 67 11.72 14.27 -2.78
C GLY A 67 11.54 13.76 -4.22
N ALA A 68 10.64 12.80 -4.46
CA ALA A 68 10.31 12.30 -5.78
C ALA A 68 8.80 12.27 -6.04
N ASP A 69 8.42 12.34 -7.31
CA ASP A 69 7.04 12.22 -7.76
C ASP A 69 6.67 10.75 -7.99
N PHE A 70 5.74 10.26 -7.19
CA PHE A 70 5.19 8.92 -7.31
C PHE A 70 3.84 8.95 -8.04
N ALA A 71 3.66 8.07 -9.01
CA ALA A 71 2.34 7.64 -9.44
C ALA A 71 1.82 6.60 -8.45
N VAL A 72 0.62 6.82 -7.92
CA VAL A 72 -0.03 5.91 -6.97
C VAL A 72 -1.14 5.17 -7.69
N SER A 73 -1.17 3.85 -7.56
CA SER A 73 -2.24 2.99 -8.06
C SER A 73 -2.89 2.25 -6.90
N PHE A 74 -4.22 2.25 -6.85
CA PHE A 74 -5.01 1.45 -5.92
C PHE A 74 -5.52 0.20 -6.65
N LEU A 75 -5.05 -0.96 -6.22
CA LEU A 75 -5.33 -2.25 -6.86
C LEU A 75 -6.42 -3.00 -6.09
N PHE A 76 -7.47 -3.37 -6.80
CA PHE A 76 -8.65 -4.02 -6.27
C PHE A 76 -8.74 -5.47 -6.75
N GLU A 77 -9.16 -6.35 -5.86
CA GLU A 77 -9.51 -7.74 -6.16
C GLU A 77 -10.96 -7.96 -5.75
N ARG A 78 -11.81 -8.41 -6.69
CA ARG A 78 -13.27 -8.54 -6.45
C ARG A 78 -13.87 -7.25 -5.87
N GLU A 79 -13.49 -6.10 -6.45
CA GLU A 79 -13.93 -4.75 -6.04
C GLU A 79 -13.52 -4.33 -4.62
N ARG A 80 -12.56 -5.03 -4.02
CA ARG A 80 -12.07 -4.79 -2.66
C ARG A 80 -10.59 -4.41 -2.72
N LEU A 81 -10.21 -3.31 -2.05
CA LEU A 81 -8.83 -2.84 -2.05
C LEU A 81 -7.91 -3.91 -1.47
N ALA A 82 -6.97 -4.38 -2.29
CA ALA A 82 -6.03 -5.45 -1.93
C ALA A 82 -4.61 -4.92 -1.74
N SER A 83 -4.19 -3.96 -2.56
CA SER A 83 -2.88 -3.32 -2.43
C SER A 83 -2.84 -1.90 -2.98
N VAL A 84 -1.88 -1.12 -2.52
CA VAL A 84 -1.54 0.20 -3.05
C VAL A 84 -0.09 0.15 -3.52
N LEU A 85 0.14 0.58 -4.76
CA LEU A 85 1.44 0.60 -5.40
C LEU A 85 1.84 2.05 -5.67
N LEU A 86 3.02 2.45 -5.23
CA LEU A 86 3.63 3.73 -5.54
C LEU A 86 4.85 3.48 -6.42
N LEU A 87 4.92 4.12 -7.58
CA LEU A 87 6.05 4.03 -8.52
C LEU A 87 6.60 5.43 -8.82
N ALA A 88 7.90 5.60 -8.68
CA ALA A 88 8.62 6.79 -9.14
C ALA A 88 9.75 6.37 -10.07
N ASP A 89 9.86 7.02 -11.22
CA ASP A 89 11.09 6.97 -12.02
C ASP A 89 12.02 8.07 -11.51
N ALA A 90 13.14 7.69 -10.90
CA ALA A 90 14.09 8.64 -10.35
C ALA A 90 15.09 9.16 -11.39
N GLY A 91 15.01 8.75 -12.66
CA GLY A 91 15.87 9.23 -13.75
C GLY A 91 17.32 8.72 -13.73
N SER A 92 17.90 8.42 -12.56
CA SER A 92 19.22 7.83 -12.41
C SER A 92 19.30 6.83 -11.25
N ALA A 93 20.33 5.99 -11.26
CA ALA A 93 20.54 5.01 -10.19
C ALA A 93 20.93 5.63 -8.84
N GLU A 94 21.64 6.75 -8.88
CA GLU A 94 21.99 7.53 -7.69
C GLU A 94 20.74 8.14 -7.06
N GLN A 95 19.90 8.80 -7.86
CA GLN A 95 18.65 9.39 -7.38
C GLN A 95 17.68 8.33 -6.85
N ALA A 96 17.55 7.18 -7.55
CA ALA A 96 16.73 6.07 -7.07
C ALA A 96 17.21 5.54 -5.71
N ARG A 97 18.52 5.48 -5.53
CA ARG A 97 19.15 5.06 -4.28
C ARG A 97 18.85 6.05 -3.15
N ASP A 98 18.98 7.35 -3.39
CA ASP A 98 18.73 8.39 -2.39
C ASP A 98 17.27 8.41 -1.93
N VAL A 99 16.34 8.36 -2.90
CA VAL A 99 14.89 8.26 -2.61
C VAL A 99 14.61 7.00 -1.79
N ALA A 100 15.16 5.85 -2.17
CA ALA A 100 14.96 4.61 -1.43
C ALA A 100 15.57 4.64 -0.01
N GLN A 101 16.69 5.34 0.21
CA GLN A 101 17.26 5.53 1.55
C GLN A 101 16.37 6.44 2.41
N ASN A 102 15.86 7.54 1.85
CA ASN A 102 14.94 8.44 2.55
C ASN A 102 13.63 7.72 2.94
N LEU A 103 13.09 6.92 2.03
CA LEU A 103 11.93 6.06 2.30
C LEU A 103 12.26 5.02 3.37
N THR A 104 13.43 4.41 3.33
CA THR A 104 13.86 3.46 4.37
C THR A 104 13.84 4.10 5.75
N ALA A 105 14.41 5.30 5.92
CA ALA A 105 14.43 5.98 7.20
C ALA A 105 13.01 6.24 7.72
N SER A 106 12.13 6.71 6.84
CA SER A 106 10.72 6.98 7.15
C SER A 106 9.94 5.70 7.50
N LEU A 107 10.14 4.62 6.75
CA LEU A 107 9.50 3.33 6.98
C LEU A 107 10.00 2.69 8.28
N ARG A 108 11.28 2.84 8.62
CA ARG A 108 11.84 2.37 9.90
C ARG A 108 11.25 3.12 11.09
N ALA A 109 11.10 4.43 10.98
CA ALA A 109 10.44 5.22 12.02
C ALA A 109 8.98 4.78 12.26
N ARG A 110 8.28 4.34 11.20
CA ARG A 110 6.87 3.93 11.27
C ARG A 110 6.65 2.46 11.66
N TYR A 111 7.47 1.56 11.13
CA TYR A 111 7.25 0.11 11.21
C TYR A 111 8.35 -0.65 11.98
N GLY A 112 9.40 0.05 12.42
CA GLY A 112 10.57 -0.58 13.05
C GLY A 112 11.54 -1.16 12.03
N LEU A 113 12.37 -2.11 12.48
CA LEU A 113 13.37 -2.74 11.63
C LEU A 113 12.72 -3.61 10.54
N GLU A 114 13.44 -3.78 9.42
CA GLU A 114 12.96 -4.58 8.29
C GLU A 114 12.93 -6.08 8.66
N LEU A 115 11.90 -6.81 8.24
CA LEU A 115 11.84 -8.27 8.37
C LEU A 115 12.81 -8.97 7.41
N SER A 116 13.05 -8.37 6.25
CA SER A 116 14.02 -8.86 5.28
C SER A 116 14.65 -7.70 4.56
N SER A 117 15.97 -7.78 4.39
CA SER A 117 16.74 -6.90 3.53
C SER A 117 17.63 -7.78 2.67
N LYS A 118 17.33 -7.86 1.37
CA LYS A 118 18.24 -8.50 0.40
C LYS A 118 19.03 -7.39 -0.28
N SER A 119 20.26 -7.18 0.18
CA SER A 119 21.26 -6.40 -0.55
C SER A 119 22.11 -7.38 -1.34
N ARG A 120 21.77 -7.64 -2.61
CA ARG A 120 22.66 -8.43 -3.48
C ARG A 120 23.89 -7.54 -3.77
N LYS A 121 25.04 -7.87 -3.19
CA LYS A 121 26.35 -7.33 -3.62
C LYS A 121 26.70 -7.98 -4.96
N ASP A 122 26.03 -7.57 -6.02
CA ASP A 122 26.57 -7.72 -7.37
C ASP A 122 27.03 -6.33 -7.79
N ALA A 123 28.30 -6.20 -8.20
CA ALA A 123 29.05 -4.94 -8.24
C ALA A 123 28.49 -3.87 -9.21
N LEU A 124 27.36 -4.14 -9.89
CA LEU A 124 26.76 -3.28 -10.91
C LEU A 124 25.34 -2.80 -10.57
N THR A 125 24.67 -3.37 -9.57
CA THR A 125 23.33 -2.94 -9.16
C THR A 125 23.15 -3.20 -7.68
N VAL A 126 23.16 -2.15 -6.86
CA VAL A 126 22.66 -2.27 -5.48
C VAL A 126 21.15 -2.42 -5.56
N ALA A 127 20.69 -3.66 -5.67
CA ALA A 127 19.28 -3.99 -5.57
C ALA A 127 18.84 -3.73 -4.12
N ILE A 128 18.21 -2.58 -3.89
CA ILE A 128 17.50 -2.33 -2.64
C ILE A 128 16.21 -3.14 -2.73
N ASP A 129 16.03 -4.10 -1.83
CA ASP A 129 14.78 -4.84 -1.62
C ASP A 129 14.59 -5.04 -0.11
N ARG A 130 13.62 -4.33 0.44
CA ARG A 130 13.33 -4.27 1.87
C ARG A 130 11.86 -4.58 2.12
N GLN A 131 11.59 -5.36 3.15
CA GLN A 131 10.23 -5.74 3.51
C GLN A 131 9.98 -5.52 5.01
N TRP A 132 8.82 -4.96 5.34
CA TRP A 132 8.25 -4.87 6.68
C TRP A 132 6.93 -5.65 6.72
N SER A 133 6.55 -6.14 7.90
CA SER A 133 5.16 -6.52 8.20
C SER A 133 4.69 -5.74 9.41
N TYR A 134 3.46 -5.21 9.32
CA TYR A 134 2.82 -4.49 10.40
C TYR A 134 1.32 -4.76 10.37
N ARG A 135 0.77 -5.32 11.45
CA ARG A 135 -0.67 -5.60 11.61
C ARG A 135 -1.30 -6.28 10.38
N ARG A 136 -0.65 -7.35 9.86
CA ARG A 136 -1.07 -8.13 8.67
C ARG A 136 -1.04 -7.32 7.36
N THR A 137 -0.24 -6.26 7.31
CA THR A 137 0.09 -5.52 6.09
C THR A 137 1.57 -5.72 5.79
N SER A 138 1.87 -6.20 4.60
CA SER A 138 3.23 -6.20 4.06
C SER A 138 3.54 -4.86 3.41
N VAL A 139 4.71 -4.31 3.72
CA VAL A 139 5.25 -3.12 3.05
C VAL A 139 6.55 -3.53 2.39
N ARG A 140 6.67 -3.34 1.07
CA ARG A 140 7.88 -3.71 0.32
C ARG A 140 8.40 -2.50 -0.44
N LEU A 141 9.68 -2.19 -0.25
CA LEU A 141 10.40 -1.13 -0.95
C LEU A 141 11.45 -1.78 -1.85
N GLN A 142 11.43 -1.45 -3.14
CA GLN A 142 12.35 -1.98 -4.14
C GLN A 142 12.88 -0.89 -5.06
N VAL A 143 14.10 -1.06 -5.55
CA VAL A 143 14.60 -0.36 -6.75
C VAL A 143 14.61 -1.35 -7.91
N LEU A 144 13.77 -1.11 -8.90
CA LEU A 144 13.61 -1.92 -10.11
C LEU A 144 14.45 -1.33 -11.23
N GLU A 145 15.14 -2.19 -11.98
CA GLU A 145 15.94 -1.81 -13.16
C GLU A 145 16.95 -0.68 -12.90
N GLY A 146 17.37 -0.52 -11.64
CA GLY A 146 18.28 0.52 -11.21
C GLY A 146 17.71 1.93 -11.13
N ARG A 147 16.52 2.24 -11.65
CA ARG A 147 15.98 3.63 -11.68
C ARG A 147 14.62 3.80 -11.02
N THR A 148 13.81 2.75 -11.00
CA THR A 148 12.40 2.87 -10.61
C THR A 148 12.25 2.49 -9.15
N VAL A 149 11.84 3.42 -8.32
CA VAL A 149 11.52 3.15 -6.92
C VAL A 149 10.09 2.66 -6.82
N SER A 150 9.91 1.47 -6.25
CA SER A 150 8.63 0.82 -6.04
C SER A 150 8.37 0.65 -4.56
N LEU A 151 7.25 1.19 -4.08
CA LEU A 151 6.78 1.03 -2.71
C LEU A 151 5.37 0.43 -2.73
N ARG A 152 5.23 -0.77 -2.18
CA ARG A 152 3.96 -1.50 -2.19
C ARG A 152 3.46 -1.76 -0.77
N TYR A 153 2.20 -1.44 -0.54
CA TYR A 153 1.44 -1.83 0.66
C TYR A 153 0.43 -2.89 0.22
N ALA A 154 0.42 -4.06 0.85
CA ALA A 154 -0.52 -5.13 0.52
C ALA A 154 -0.92 -5.90 1.76
N VAL A 155 -2.13 -6.45 1.76
CA VAL A 155 -2.54 -7.41 2.78
C VAL A 155 -1.55 -8.58 2.78
N GLU A 156 -1.08 -8.96 3.96
CA GLU A 156 -0.18 -10.08 4.11
C GLU A 156 -0.95 -11.38 3.82
N VAL A 157 -0.63 -11.99 2.68
CA VAL A 157 -1.08 -13.36 2.39
C VAL A 157 -0.09 -14.30 3.08
N PRO A 158 -0.55 -15.19 3.98
CA PRO A 158 0.34 -16.18 4.59
C PRO A 158 1.07 -16.92 3.47
N ARG A 159 2.42 -16.90 3.51
CA ARG A 159 3.19 -17.81 2.67
C ARG A 159 2.85 -19.22 3.13
N GLN A 160 2.13 -19.97 2.30
CA GLN A 160 1.96 -21.40 2.51
C GLN A 160 3.39 -21.95 2.53
N SER A 161 3.86 -22.39 3.70
CA SER A 161 5.14 -23.06 3.81
C SER A 161 5.09 -24.25 2.85
N ASP A 162 5.93 -24.24 1.81
CA ASP A 162 6.18 -25.44 1.03
C ASP A 162 6.50 -26.55 2.05
N ARG A 163 5.57 -27.50 2.16
CA ARG A 163 5.84 -28.73 2.89
C ARG A 163 6.94 -29.44 2.10
N LEU A 164 8.01 -29.71 2.84
CA LEU A 164 9.19 -30.51 2.52
C LEU A 164 8.90 -31.68 1.55
#